data_AF-A0A383F3R6-F1
#
_entry.id   AF-A0A383F3R6-F1
#
_cell.length_a   1.000
_cell.length_b   1.000
_cell.length_c   1.000
_cell.angle_alpha   90.00
_cell.angle_beta   90.00
_cell.angle_gamma   90.00
#
_symmetry.space_group_name_H-M   'P 1'
#
loop_
_entity.id
_entity.type
_entity.pdbx_description
1 polymer ?
#
loop_
_entity_poly.entity_id
_entity_poly.type
_entity_poly.pdbx_seq_one_letter_code
_entity_poly.pdbx_strand_id
1 'polypeptide(L)'
;EMNDFSIPDGKNLNDVAEITVDGVNPSITKVESEPSTGTLSLGESATISIYFNEVITLADNLSFKLSSDADKAETFDIGSVGVGADDDGNQVSVGQYTYTVVADDYEADALYISTGPSGTVNDLAGNEVTSLSIPGDQELRDNSTLKVETIAPVITLITTDEGTGTYGEGSAITVKVNFKNGVAGSAEPVVMGGSASGTITIGTGDAANGGTARFTEVNPALSTFVTG
;
A
#
# COMPACT_ATOMS: atom_id res chain seq x y z
N GLU A 1 9.23 -28.73 -72.62
CA GLU A 1 8.40 -28.43 -71.44
C GLU A 1 8.97 -29.20 -70.27
N MET A 2 9.08 -28.58 -69.09
CA MET A 2 9.58 -29.25 -67.89
C MET A 2 8.36 -29.87 -67.19
N ASN A 3 8.29 -31.20 -67.19
CA ASN A 3 7.08 -31.95 -66.80
C ASN A 3 7.09 -32.46 -65.36
N ASP A 4 8.11 -32.12 -64.57
CA ASP A 4 8.23 -32.57 -63.19
C ASP A 4 8.89 -31.48 -62.34
N PHE A 5 8.14 -30.98 -61.37
CA PHE A 5 8.59 -30.09 -60.31
C PHE A 5 8.33 -30.82 -58.99
N SER A 6 9.26 -31.70 -58.61
CA SER A 6 9.28 -32.34 -57.30
C SER A 6 10.42 -31.78 -56.46
N ILE A 7 10.14 -31.52 -55.18
CA ILE A 7 11.17 -31.13 -54.21
C ILE A 7 11.87 -32.44 -53.79
N PRO A 8 13.21 -32.53 -53.89
CA PRO A 8 13.93 -33.72 -53.45
C PRO A 8 13.67 -34.02 -51.96
N ASP A 9 13.61 -35.30 -51.61
CA ASP A 9 13.45 -35.74 -50.22
C ASP A 9 14.50 -35.10 -49.30
N GLY A 10 14.08 -34.60 -48.13
CA GLY A 10 14.98 -33.92 -47.19
C GLY A 10 15.38 -32.51 -47.62
N LYS A 11 14.77 -31.96 -48.67
CA LYS A 11 14.95 -30.58 -49.13
C LYS A 11 13.68 -29.74 -48.99
N ASN A 12 12.63 -30.28 -48.40
CA ASN A 12 11.48 -29.47 -48.04
C ASN A 12 11.86 -28.54 -46.87
N LEU A 13 11.17 -27.40 -46.76
CA LEU A 13 11.48 -26.37 -45.76
C LEU A 13 11.38 -26.92 -44.33
N ASN A 14 10.42 -27.81 -44.07
CA ASN A 14 10.29 -28.49 -42.78
C ASN A 14 11.40 -29.51 -42.49
N ASP A 15 12.17 -29.93 -43.50
CA ASP A 15 13.31 -30.84 -43.33
C ASP A 15 14.61 -30.07 -43.03
N VAL A 16 14.68 -28.79 -43.41
CA VAL A 16 15.92 -27.98 -43.36
C VAL A 16 15.82 -26.75 -42.46
N ALA A 17 14.63 -26.40 -41.99
CA ALA A 17 14.42 -25.27 -41.10
C ALA A 17 13.39 -25.62 -40.02
N GLU A 18 13.71 -25.26 -38.78
CA GLU A 18 12.75 -25.19 -37.68
C GLU A 18 12.20 -23.77 -37.66
N ILE A 19 10.93 -23.61 -38.07
CA ILE A 19 10.25 -22.31 -38.09
C ILE A 19 9.25 -22.32 -36.95
N THR A 20 9.57 -21.61 -35.88
CA THR A 20 8.64 -21.26 -34.81
C THR A 20 8.17 -19.83 -35.06
N VAL A 21 6.86 -19.64 -35.15
CA VAL A 21 6.26 -18.31 -35.21
C VAL A 21 5.52 -18.11 -33.89
N ASP A 22 5.99 -17.16 -33.11
CA ASP A 22 5.23 -16.61 -32.01
C ASP A 22 4.44 -15.40 -32.51
N GLY A 23 3.17 -15.34 -32.16
CA GLY A 23 2.27 -14.25 -32.52
C GLY A 23 1.57 -13.64 -31.31
N VAL A 24 1.95 -14.04 -30.11
CA VAL A 24 1.43 -13.49 -28.86
C VAL A 24 2.43 -12.45 -28.37
N ASN A 25 1.94 -11.26 -28.07
CA ASN A 25 2.76 -10.21 -27.49
C ASN A 25 2.59 -10.20 -25.96
N PRO A 26 3.66 -9.87 -25.21
CA PRO A 26 3.56 -9.54 -23.79
C PRO A 26 2.45 -8.55 -23.47
N SER A 27 1.67 -8.85 -22.44
CA SER A 27 0.60 -8.01 -21.90
C SER A 27 0.46 -8.21 -20.40
N ILE A 28 -0.03 -7.18 -19.70
CA ILE A 28 -0.43 -7.29 -18.30
C ILE A 28 -1.84 -7.88 -18.26
N THR A 29 -2.04 -8.88 -17.41
CA THR A 29 -3.34 -9.54 -17.23
C THR A 29 -4.07 -9.02 -16.01
N LYS A 30 -3.35 -8.75 -14.91
CA LYS A 30 -3.94 -8.29 -13.65
C LYS A 30 -2.94 -7.57 -12.76
N VAL A 31 -3.45 -6.63 -11.96
CA VAL A 31 -2.75 -6.09 -10.79
C VAL A 31 -3.56 -6.33 -9.52
N GLU A 32 -2.91 -6.82 -8.46
CA GLU A 32 -3.54 -7.04 -7.16
C GLU A 32 -2.61 -6.64 -6.00
N SER A 33 -3.13 -6.64 -4.78
CA SER A 33 -2.32 -6.47 -3.57
C SER A 33 -2.56 -7.55 -2.54
N GLU A 34 -1.55 -7.79 -1.71
CA GLU A 34 -1.67 -8.55 -0.47
C GLU A 34 -1.14 -7.71 0.72
N PRO A 35 -1.97 -7.41 1.73
CA PRO A 35 -3.40 -7.72 1.81
C PRO A 35 -4.23 -7.02 0.72
N SER A 36 -5.33 -7.64 0.30
CA SER A 36 -6.27 -7.09 -0.69
C SER A 36 -7.38 -6.23 -0.07
N THR A 37 -7.52 -6.24 1.26
CA THR A 37 -8.56 -5.51 1.98
C THR A 37 -8.02 -4.97 3.30
N GLY A 38 -8.75 -4.03 3.90
CA GLY A 38 -8.39 -3.36 5.14
C GLY A 38 -7.86 -1.95 4.89
N THR A 39 -7.26 -1.37 5.92
CA THR A 39 -6.61 -0.07 5.82
C THR A 39 -5.24 -0.16 6.44
N LEU A 40 -4.21 0.27 5.72
CA LEU A 40 -2.84 0.34 6.21
C LEU A 40 -2.60 1.63 7.00
N SER A 41 -1.90 1.49 8.13
CA SER A 41 -1.37 2.59 8.95
C SER A 41 0.13 2.78 8.75
N LEU A 42 0.67 3.85 9.35
CA LEU A 42 2.07 4.24 9.22
C LEU A 42 3.04 3.07 9.46
N GLY A 43 3.90 2.79 8.48
CA GLY A 43 4.91 1.73 8.53
C GLY A 43 4.38 0.33 8.20
N GLU A 44 3.06 0.15 8.04
CA GLU A 44 2.50 -1.08 7.49
C GLU A 44 2.73 -1.14 5.97
N SER A 45 2.68 -2.34 5.42
CA SER A 45 3.03 -2.59 4.01
C SER A 45 2.06 -3.52 3.32
N ALA A 46 1.93 -3.34 2.01
CA ALA A 46 1.30 -4.30 1.11
C ALA A 46 2.22 -4.63 -0.07
N THR A 47 2.17 -5.88 -0.51
CA THR A 47 2.83 -6.31 -1.75
C THR A 47 1.87 -6.10 -2.91
N ILE A 48 2.27 -5.30 -3.89
CA ILE A 48 1.58 -5.12 -5.16
C ILE A 48 2.19 -6.10 -6.16
N SER A 49 1.34 -6.92 -6.79
CA SER A 49 1.74 -7.93 -7.77
C SER A 49 1.15 -7.62 -9.14
N ILE A 50 1.96 -7.72 -10.19
CA ILE A 50 1.62 -7.40 -11.58
C ILE A 50 1.86 -8.63 -12.43
N TYR A 51 0.79 -9.20 -12.97
CA TYR A 51 0.81 -10.46 -13.71
C TYR A 51 0.92 -10.19 -15.21
N PHE A 52 1.75 -10.98 -15.88
CA PHE A 52 1.86 -10.99 -17.34
C PHE A 52 1.15 -12.22 -17.91
N ASN A 53 0.81 -12.19 -19.20
CA ASN A 53 0.21 -13.32 -19.90
C ASN A 53 1.22 -14.45 -20.22
N GLU A 54 2.52 -14.19 -20.06
CA GLU A 54 3.60 -15.11 -20.41
C GLU A 54 4.88 -14.79 -19.64
N VAL A 55 5.93 -15.58 -19.88
CA VAL A 55 7.27 -15.32 -19.33
C VAL A 55 7.94 -14.21 -20.13
N ILE A 56 8.34 -13.15 -19.44
CA ILE A 56 8.97 -11.98 -20.03
C ILE A 56 10.33 -11.67 -19.39
N THR A 57 11.11 -10.87 -20.10
CA THR A 57 12.30 -10.19 -19.62
C THR A 57 12.10 -8.68 -19.73
N LEU A 58 12.72 -7.95 -18.80
CA LEU A 58 12.69 -6.49 -18.79
C LEU A 58 13.91 -5.98 -19.55
N ALA A 59 13.70 -5.20 -20.62
CA ALA A 59 14.80 -4.47 -21.26
C ALA A 59 15.13 -3.20 -20.48
N ASP A 60 14.10 -2.57 -19.91
CA ASP A 60 14.18 -1.45 -18.99
C ASP A 60 13.27 -1.71 -17.78
N ASN A 61 13.44 -0.96 -16.69
CA ASN A 61 12.49 -0.97 -15.58
C ASN A 61 11.08 -0.60 -16.07
N LEU A 62 10.06 -1.22 -15.47
CA LEU A 62 8.68 -0.77 -15.65
C LEU A 62 8.33 0.23 -14.55
N SER A 63 8.09 1.48 -14.94
CA SER A 63 7.71 2.55 -14.01
C SER A 63 6.20 2.72 -13.97
N PHE A 64 5.66 2.82 -12.76
CA PHE A 64 4.24 3.03 -12.46
C PHE A 64 4.09 4.23 -11.51
N LYS A 65 2.88 4.77 -11.41
CA LYS A 65 2.54 5.71 -10.35
C LYS A 65 1.43 5.16 -9.47
N LEU A 66 1.69 5.06 -8.16
CA LEU A 66 0.73 4.65 -7.15
C LEU A 66 0.14 5.89 -6.47
N SER A 67 -1.17 6.04 -6.45
CA SER A 67 -1.82 7.06 -5.60
C SER A 67 -2.03 6.46 -4.21
N SER A 68 -1.13 6.81 -3.28
CA SER A 68 -1.30 6.60 -1.84
C SER A 68 -1.85 7.83 -1.12
N ASP A 69 -1.93 8.95 -1.84
CA ASP A 69 -2.46 10.23 -1.43
C ASP A 69 -3.31 10.77 -2.58
N ALA A 70 -4.47 11.35 -2.27
CA ALA A 70 -5.38 11.94 -3.26
C ALA A 70 -4.70 13.03 -4.13
N ASP A 71 -3.69 13.71 -3.60
CA ASP A 71 -2.95 14.77 -4.29
C ASP A 71 -1.53 14.37 -4.71
N LYS A 72 -1.05 13.17 -4.31
CA LYS A 72 0.30 12.68 -4.65
C LYS A 72 0.27 11.25 -5.17
N ALA A 73 0.92 11.07 -6.32
CA ALA A 73 1.21 9.75 -6.84
C ALA A 73 2.72 9.54 -6.85
N GLU A 74 3.17 8.53 -6.09
CA GLU A 74 4.58 8.16 -6.00
C GLU A 74 4.95 7.22 -7.14
N THR A 75 6.14 7.45 -7.71
CA THR A 75 6.64 6.58 -8.78
C THR A 75 7.32 5.37 -8.16
N PHE A 76 6.98 4.18 -8.65
CA PHE A 76 7.70 2.95 -8.31
C PHE A 76 8.10 2.19 -9.56
N ASP A 77 9.24 1.51 -9.48
CA ASP A 77 9.81 0.74 -10.58
C ASP A 77 9.80 -0.75 -10.26
N ILE A 78 9.43 -1.56 -11.24
CA ILE A 78 9.71 -2.99 -11.27
C ILE A 78 10.98 -3.19 -12.09
N GLY A 79 12.09 -3.49 -11.41
CA GLY A 79 13.39 -3.76 -12.05
C GLY A 79 13.67 -5.25 -12.31
N SER A 80 12.79 -6.14 -11.83
CA SER A 80 12.89 -7.57 -12.07
C SER A 80 11.52 -8.23 -11.97
N VAL A 81 11.31 -9.30 -12.73
CA VAL A 81 10.13 -10.17 -12.62
C VAL A 81 10.51 -11.52 -12.05
N GLY A 82 9.63 -12.06 -11.21
CA GLY A 82 9.69 -13.43 -10.72
C GLY A 82 8.91 -14.39 -11.60
N VAL A 83 8.96 -15.67 -11.24
CA VAL A 83 8.16 -16.74 -11.83
C VAL A 83 6.83 -16.84 -11.09
N GLY A 84 5.72 -16.83 -11.83
CA GLY A 84 4.39 -17.15 -11.35
C GLY A 84 3.68 -18.18 -12.24
N ALA A 85 2.38 -18.34 -12.01
CA ALA A 85 1.52 -19.16 -12.84
C ALA A 85 0.18 -18.44 -13.07
N ASP A 86 -0.41 -18.60 -14.25
CA ASP A 86 -1.77 -18.16 -14.55
C ASP A 86 -2.81 -19.11 -13.93
N ASP A 87 -4.11 -18.80 -14.14
CA ASP A 87 -5.22 -19.61 -13.62
C ASP A 87 -5.27 -21.04 -14.20
N ASP A 88 -4.64 -21.26 -15.36
CA ASP A 88 -4.51 -22.55 -16.02
C ASP A 88 -3.23 -23.31 -15.61
N GLY A 89 -2.38 -22.70 -14.78
CA GLY A 89 -1.12 -23.26 -14.29
C GLY A 89 0.06 -23.12 -15.26
N ASN A 90 -0.08 -22.35 -16.34
CA ASN A 90 1.03 -22.04 -17.23
C ASN A 90 1.99 -21.06 -16.56
N GLN A 91 3.28 -21.21 -16.84
CA GLN A 91 4.30 -20.34 -16.30
C GLN A 91 4.17 -18.93 -16.90
N VAL A 92 4.12 -17.92 -16.03
CA VAL A 92 4.11 -16.50 -16.41
C VAL A 92 5.10 -15.71 -15.57
N SER A 93 5.39 -14.49 -15.98
CA SER A 93 6.14 -13.55 -15.16
C SER A 93 5.23 -12.77 -14.21
N VAL A 94 5.75 -12.45 -13.02
CA VAL A 94 5.08 -11.59 -12.04
C VAL A 94 6.06 -10.52 -11.54
N GLY A 95 5.73 -9.26 -11.75
CA GLY A 95 6.42 -8.12 -11.14
C GLY A 95 5.90 -7.88 -9.73
N GLN A 96 6.78 -7.59 -8.77
CA GLN A 96 6.38 -7.29 -7.39
C GLN A 96 7.00 -5.99 -6.88
N TYR A 97 6.20 -5.22 -6.16
CA TYR A 97 6.60 -4.02 -5.44
C TYR A 97 6.05 -4.07 -4.02
N THR A 98 6.83 -3.67 -3.02
CA THR A 98 6.34 -3.55 -1.65
C THR A 98 6.06 -2.07 -1.37
N TYR A 99 4.78 -1.73 -1.32
CA TYR A 99 4.34 -0.43 -0.85
C TYR A 99 4.41 -0.40 0.68
N THR A 100 5.07 0.60 1.25
CA THR A 100 5.13 0.85 2.70
C THR A 100 4.57 2.22 2.97
N VAL A 101 3.59 2.31 3.85
CA VAL A 101 2.93 3.57 4.21
C VAL A 101 3.94 4.49 4.90
N VAL A 102 4.09 5.70 4.37
CA VAL A 102 4.93 6.76 4.93
C VAL A 102 4.07 7.87 5.51
N ALA A 103 4.71 8.82 6.20
CA ALA A 103 4.01 9.96 6.77
C ALA A 103 3.32 10.77 5.66
N ASP A 104 2.11 11.27 5.98
CA ASP A 104 1.24 12.06 5.11
C ASP A 104 0.57 11.27 3.96
N ASP A 105 0.71 9.94 3.90
CA ASP A 105 -0.13 9.13 3.00
C ASP A 105 -1.58 9.07 3.50
N TYR A 106 -2.53 9.33 2.61
CA TYR A 106 -3.96 9.27 2.91
C TYR A 106 -4.76 8.99 1.65
N GLU A 107 -5.28 7.77 1.57
CA GLU A 107 -6.15 7.32 0.49
C GLU A 107 -7.44 6.78 1.10
N ALA A 108 -8.48 7.61 1.05
CA ALA A 108 -9.78 7.32 1.65
C ALA A 108 -10.56 6.27 0.84
N ASP A 109 -10.26 6.16 -0.45
CA ASP A 109 -10.77 5.13 -1.34
C ASP A 109 -9.75 3.99 -1.48
N ALA A 110 -10.01 3.05 -2.40
CA ALA A 110 -9.08 1.96 -2.64
C ALA A 110 -7.78 2.49 -3.28
N LEU A 111 -6.61 2.02 -2.84
CA LEU A 111 -5.35 2.29 -3.53
C LEU A 111 -5.47 1.94 -5.01
N TYR A 112 -4.89 2.78 -5.86
CA TYR A 112 -4.92 2.56 -7.29
C TYR A 112 -3.63 3.02 -7.96
N ILE A 113 -3.34 2.40 -9.09
CA ILE A 113 -2.28 2.85 -9.99
C ILE A 113 -2.86 3.97 -10.84
N SER A 114 -2.35 5.19 -10.65
CA SER A 114 -2.82 6.39 -11.34
C SER A 114 -2.21 6.57 -12.73
N THR A 115 -1.06 5.94 -12.99
CA THR A 115 -0.43 5.91 -14.31
C THR A 115 0.15 4.52 -14.53
N GLY A 116 -0.32 3.87 -15.60
CA GLY A 116 0.11 2.55 -16.04
C GLY A 116 1.53 2.55 -16.61
N PRO A 117 2.07 1.36 -16.91
CA PRO A 117 3.49 1.19 -17.06
C PRO A 117 4.07 1.97 -18.23
N SER A 118 5.23 2.56 -17.98
CA SER A 118 6.19 2.92 -19.03
C SER A 118 7.41 2.01 -18.93
N GLY A 119 7.93 1.56 -20.06
CA GLY A 119 9.13 0.72 -20.15
C GLY A 119 9.00 -0.30 -21.26
N THR A 120 9.99 -1.20 -21.34
CA THR A 120 10.14 -2.15 -22.45
C THR A 120 10.25 -3.58 -21.92
N VAL A 121 9.43 -4.46 -22.47
CA VAL A 121 9.45 -5.91 -22.15
C VAL A 121 9.65 -6.72 -23.42
N ASN A 122 10.29 -7.88 -23.28
CA ASN A 122 10.43 -8.88 -24.33
C ASN A 122 9.94 -10.23 -23.82
N ASP A 123 9.21 -10.99 -24.62
CA ASP A 123 9.01 -12.41 -24.32
C ASP A 123 10.26 -13.25 -24.65
N LEU A 124 10.13 -14.57 -24.51
CA LEU A 124 11.20 -15.51 -24.84
C LEU A 124 11.45 -15.65 -26.35
N ALA A 125 10.45 -15.37 -27.18
CA ALA A 125 10.53 -15.43 -28.64
C ALA A 125 11.13 -14.15 -29.26
N GLY A 126 11.28 -13.08 -28.47
CA GLY A 126 11.82 -11.79 -28.87
C GLY A 126 10.77 -10.77 -29.34
N ASN A 127 9.48 -10.95 -29.03
CA ASN A 127 8.49 -9.92 -29.29
C ASN A 127 8.63 -8.79 -28.26
N GLU A 128 9.16 -7.65 -28.72
CA GLU A 128 9.35 -6.46 -27.91
C GLU A 128 8.05 -5.63 -27.83
N VAL A 129 7.67 -5.23 -26.62
CA VAL A 129 6.54 -4.32 -26.36
C VAL A 129 7.02 -3.13 -25.53
N THR A 130 6.77 -1.93 -26.06
CA THR A 130 7.11 -0.63 -25.43
C THR A 130 5.89 0.11 -24.90
N SER A 131 4.69 -0.42 -25.14
CA SER A 131 3.42 0.14 -24.67
C SER A 131 2.59 -0.96 -24.04
N LEU A 132 2.56 -0.97 -22.71
CA LEU A 132 1.74 -1.86 -21.90
C LEU A 132 0.60 -1.06 -21.29
N SER A 133 -0.53 -1.75 -21.09
CA SER A 133 -1.68 -1.20 -20.38
C SER A 133 -2.20 -2.26 -19.41
N ILE A 134 -2.76 -1.82 -18.29
CA ILE A 134 -3.50 -2.68 -17.38
C ILE A 134 -4.94 -2.78 -17.94
N PRO A 135 -5.53 -3.98 -18.06
CA PRO A 135 -6.93 -4.12 -18.44
C PRO A 135 -7.82 -3.38 -17.43
N GLY A 136 -8.81 -2.64 -17.93
CA GLY A 136 -9.58 -1.71 -17.10
C GLY A 136 -10.52 -2.36 -16.07
N ASP A 137 -10.73 -3.67 -16.16
CA ASP A 137 -11.46 -4.51 -15.19
C ASP A 137 -10.51 -5.35 -14.31
N GLN A 138 -9.21 -5.12 -14.44
CA GLN A 138 -8.14 -5.81 -13.74
C GLN A 138 -7.11 -4.84 -13.15
N GLU A 139 -7.52 -3.59 -12.91
CA GLU A 139 -6.69 -2.61 -12.22
C GLU A 139 -6.56 -2.98 -10.73
N LEU A 140 -5.61 -2.34 -10.04
CA LEU A 140 -5.42 -2.58 -8.60
C LEU A 140 -6.72 -2.35 -7.80
N ARG A 141 -7.51 -1.33 -8.17
CA ARG A 141 -8.78 -0.99 -7.52
C ARG A 141 -9.91 -2.01 -7.75
N ASP A 142 -9.79 -2.85 -8.78
CA ASP A 142 -10.77 -3.88 -9.08
C ASP A 142 -10.48 -5.17 -8.28
N ASN A 143 -9.21 -5.38 -7.95
CA ASN A 143 -8.72 -6.56 -7.24
C ASN A 143 -8.35 -6.30 -5.77
N SER A 144 -8.42 -5.04 -5.32
CA SER A 144 -8.09 -4.63 -3.97
C SER A 144 -8.98 -3.49 -3.51
N THR A 145 -9.49 -3.59 -2.29
CA THR A 145 -10.19 -2.50 -1.58
C THR A 145 -9.33 -1.93 -0.46
N LEU A 146 -8.02 -2.18 -0.51
CA LEU A 146 -7.06 -1.70 0.49
C LEU A 146 -7.06 -0.18 0.50
N LYS A 147 -7.04 0.43 1.68
CA LYS A 147 -7.01 1.88 1.89
C LYS A 147 -5.73 2.30 2.63
N VAL A 148 -5.44 3.59 2.71
CA VAL A 148 -4.33 4.12 3.52
C VAL A 148 -4.80 5.27 4.40
N GLU A 149 -4.36 5.28 5.66
CA GLU A 149 -4.60 6.41 6.55
C GLU A 149 -3.46 6.60 7.54
N THR A 150 -2.85 7.77 7.54
CA THR A 150 -1.84 8.15 8.55
C THR A 150 -2.30 9.27 9.47
N ILE A 151 -3.62 9.43 9.67
CA ILE A 151 -4.15 10.47 10.56
C ILE A 151 -3.73 10.16 12.00
N ALA A 152 -2.82 10.98 12.54
CA ALA A 152 -2.36 10.83 13.92
C ALA A 152 -3.52 11.05 14.92
N PRO A 153 -3.54 10.31 16.06
CA PRO A 153 -4.50 10.54 17.12
C PRO A 153 -4.47 11.98 17.65
N VAL A 154 -5.65 12.57 17.86
CA VAL A 154 -5.80 13.91 18.45
C VAL A 154 -6.60 13.86 19.75
N ILE A 155 -6.27 14.74 20.70
CA ILE A 155 -7.11 14.96 21.89
C ILE A 155 -8.38 15.69 21.44
N THR A 156 -9.54 15.10 21.71
CA THR A 156 -10.84 15.72 21.39
C THR A 156 -11.48 16.38 22.59
N LEU A 157 -11.33 15.78 23.77
CA LEU A 157 -12.04 16.25 24.95
C LEU A 157 -11.29 15.90 26.23
N ILE A 158 -11.13 16.89 27.11
CA ILE A 158 -10.65 16.70 28.47
C ILE A 158 -11.83 16.96 29.41
N THR A 159 -12.13 16.00 30.28
CA THR A 159 -13.29 16.04 31.19
C THR A 159 -12.88 15.62 32.60
N THR A 160 -13.75 15.91 33.57
CA THR A 160 -13.69 15.33 34.91
C THR A 160 -15.11 14.95 35.33
N ASP A 161 -15.24 13.91 36.15
CA ASP A 161 -16.51 13.59 36.80
C ASP A 161 -16.66 14.36 38.13
N GLU A 162 -15.61 15.06 38.56
CA GLU A 162 -15.60 15.86 39.77
C GLU A 162 -16.52 17.08 39.60
N GLY A 163 -17.37 17.32 40.60
CA GLY A 163 -18.34 18.41 40.57
C GLY A 163 -17.69 19.80 40.63
N THR A 164 -18.49 20.85 40.44
CA THR A 164 -18.00 22.21 40.69
C THR A 164 -17.82 22.41 42.20
N GLY A 165 -16.66 22.92 42.61
CA GLY A 165 -16.36 23.09 44.03
C GLY A 165 -14.95 23.60 44.32
N THR A 166 -14.70 23.89 45.59
CA THR A 166 -13.36 24.20 46.08
C THR A 166 -12.68 22.92 46.54
N TYR A 167 -11.52 22.64 45.98
CA TYR A 167 -10.68 21.49 46.32
C TYR A 167 -9.54 21.96 47.23
N GLY A 168 -9.28 21.20 48.30
CA GLY A 168 -8.26 21.52 49.28
C GLY A 168 -6.86 21.09 48.83
N GLU A 169 -5.84 21.52 49.56
CA GLU A 169 -4.48 21.02 49.37
C GLU A 169 -4.44 19.49 49.52
N GLY A 170 -3.86 18.80 48.55
CA GLY A 170 -3.79 17.33 48.51
C GLY A 170 -5.05 16.64 47.95
N SER A 171 -6.10 17.38 47.55
CA SER A 171 -7.22 16.79 46.81
C SER A 171 -6.77 16.33 45.42
N ALA A 172 -7.10 15.09 45.07
CA ALA A 172 -6.89 14.57 43.72
C ALA A 172 -8.13 14.87 42.85
N ILE A 173 -7.92 15.42 41.67
CA ILE A 173 -8.96 15.64 40.66
C ILE A 173 -8.68 14.68 39.51
N THR A 174 -9.55 13.69 39.33
CA THR A 174 -9.40 12.75 38.22
C THR A 174 -9.75 13.46 36.91
N VAL A 175 -8.84 13.43 35.94
CA VAL A 175 -9.05 14.00 34.61
C VAL A 175 -9.09 12.89 33.57
N LYS A 176 -10.10 12.89 32.71
CA LYS A 176 -10.23 11.99 31.55
C LYS A 176 -9.81 12.72 30.29
N VAL A 177 -8.86 12.15 29.56
CA VAL A 177 -8.42 12.63 28.24
C VAL A 177 -8.97 11.68 27.18
N ASN A 178 -9.82 12.21 26.29
CA ASN A 178 -10.41 11.46 25.19
C ASN A 178 -9.60 11.74 23.93
N PHE A 179 -9.20 10.67 23.26
CA PHE A 179 -8.52 10.73 21.97
C PHE A 179 -9.49 10.30 20.88
N LYS A 180 -9.33 10.88 19.69
CA LYS A 180 -9.89 10.36 18.45
C LYS A 180 -8.74 9.96 17.56
N ASN A 181 -8.75 8.71 17.15
CA ASN A 181 -7.83 8.18 16.15
C ASN A 181 -8.46 8.26 14.75
N GLY A 182 -7.63 8.04 13.74
CA GLY A 182 -8.09 7.62 12.42
C GLY A 182 -8.96 6.35 12.46
N VAL A 183 -9.61 6.03 11.34
CA VAL A 183 -10.52 4.89 11.20
C VAL A 183 -9.82 3.59 10.78
N ALA A 184 -8.49 3.60 10.67
CA ALA A 184 -7.67 2.57 10.03
C ALA A 184 -6.73 1.77 10.94
N GLY A 185 -6.24 0.65 10.40
CA GLY A 185 -5.03 -0.06 10.80
C GLY A 185 -5.07 -0.86 12.09
N SER A 186 -3.90 -1.40 12.43
CA SER A 186 -3.62 -1.94 13.76
C SER A 186 -3.76 -0.84 14.81
N ALA A 187 -4.20 -1.19 16.02
CA ALA A 187 -4.38 -0.21 17.10
C ALA A 187 -3.14 0.70 17.26
N GLU A 188 -3.28 2.01 17.07
CA GLU A 188 -2.22 2.99 17.30
C GLU A 188 -2.15 3.36 18.79
N PRO A 189 -1.19 2.82 19.56
CA PRO A 189 -1.05 3.20 20.96
C PRO A 189 -0.57 4.64 21.06
N VAL A 190 -1.36 5.49 21.73
CA VAL A 190 -0.89 6.82 22.15
C VAL A 190 0.04 6.65 23.34
N VAL A 191 1.36 6.68 23.09
CA VAL A 191 2.38 6.61 24.14
C VAL A 191 2.73 8.03 24.60
N MET A 192 2.31 8.40 25.82
CA MET A 192 2.79 9.62 26.47
C MET A 192 4.09 9.33 27.23
N GLY A 193 5.22 9.23 26.52
CA GLY A 193 6.52 8.89 27.10
C GLY A 193 7.72 9.70 26.60
N GLY A 194 8.82 9.66 27.35
CA GLY A 194 10.19 10.04 26.95
C GLY A 194 10.52 11.54 26.97
N SER A 195 9.66 12.37 26.40
CA SER A 195 9.78 13.86 26.38
C SER A 195 8.42 14.56 26.20
N ALA A 196 7.36 13.80 25.90
CA ALA A 196 6.01 14.33 25.77
C ALA A 196 5.56 14.90 27.12
N SER A 197 5.32 16.21 27.16
CA SER A 197 4.77 16.90 28.32
C SER A 197 3.59 17.73 27.89
N GLY A 198 2.51 17.66 28.66
CA GLY A 198 1.34 18.52 28.52
C GLY A 198 1.06 19.14 29.88
N THR A 199 0.67 20.41 29.90
CA THR A 199 0.21 21.06 31.12
C THR A 199 -1.30 21.19 31.03
N ILE A 200 -2.03 20.51 31.91
CA ILE A 200 -3.44 20.78 32.14
C ILE A 200 -3.50 21.77 33.31
N THR A 201 -3.86 23.01 33.00
CA THR A 201 -4.07 24.04 34.02
C THR A 201 -5.41 23.81 34.69
N ILE A 202 -5.40 23.50 35.98
CA ILE A 202 -6.62 23.36 36.79
C ILE A 202 -6.79 24.64 37.62
N GLY A 203 -7.88 25.37 37.38
CA GLY A 203 -8.20 26.60 38.11
C GLY A 203 -9.62 27.10 37.82
N THR A 204 -10.19 27.85 38.75
CA THR A 204 -11.47 28.55 38.57
C THR A 204 -11.24 30.06 38.63
N GLY A 205 -11.72 30.80 37.63
CA GLY A 205 -11.81 32.27 37.67
C GLY A 205 -10.50 33.05 37.53
N ASP A 206 -9.85 32.96 36.37
CA ASP A 206 -8.68 33.76 35.95
C ASP A 206 -7.42 33.71 36.85
N ALA A 207 -7.43 32.91 37.92
CA ALA A 207 -6.27 32.63 38.75
C ALA A 207 -5.87 31.14 38.62
N ALA A 208 -4.71 30.89 38.00
CA ALA A 208 -4.10 29.56 38.00
C ALA A 208 -3.71 29.19 39.44
N ASN A 209 -4.41 28.25 40.07
CA ASN A 209 -4.19 27.88 41.48
C ASN A 209 -2.96 26.97 41.67
N GLY A 210 -2.01 26.99 40.74
CA GLY A 210 -0.76 26.22 40.80
C GLY A 210 -0.92 24.71 40.64
N GLY A 211 -2.14 24.17 40.49
CA GLY A 211 -2.39 22.77 40.23
C GLY A 211 -1.95 22.38 38.82
N THR A 212 -0.84 21.65 38.73
CA THR A 212 -0.37 21.03 37.48
C THR A 212 -0.58 19.53 37.60
N ALA A 213 -1.45 18.95 36.76
CA ALA A 213 -1.53 17.51 36.60
C ALA A 213 -0.47 17.08 35.58
N ARG A 214 0.40 16.14 35.96
CA ARG A 214 1.48 15.62 35.12
C ARG A 214 1.31 14.13 34.93
N PHE A 215 1.02 13.71 33.70
CA PHE A 215 0.94 12.29 33.36
C PHE A 215 2.33 11.65 33.39
N THR A 216 2.48 10.47 34.02
CA THR A 216 3.78 9.80 34.17
C THR A 216 3.88 8.44 33.48
N GLU A 217 2.76 7.72 33.26
CA GLU A 217 2.76 6.47 32.48
C GLU A 217 1.33 6.05 32.09
N VAL A 218 1.14 5.51 30.87
CA VAL A 218 -0.11 4.83 30.47
C VAL A 218 0.26 3.39 30.09
N ASN A 219 -0.30 2.41 30.81
CA ASN A 219 -0.09 0.99 30.52
C ASN A 219 -0.98 0.55 29.34
N PRO A 220 -0.42 0.07 28.22
CA PRO A 220 -1.13 -0.17 26.97
C PRO A 220 -2.10 -1.36 26.97
N ALA A 221 -2.21 -2.15 28.06
CA ALA A 221 -2.97 -3.40 28.01
C ALA A 221 -4.45 -3.31 28.42
N LEU A 222 -4.92 -2.29 29.16
CA LEU A 222 -6.24 -2.39 29.82
C LEU A 222 -7.07 -1.10 30.06
N SER A 223 -6.70 0.10 29.59
CA SER A 223 -7.54 1.27 29.90
C SER A 223 -7.41 2.47 28.97
N THR A 224 -8.57 2.97 28.53
CA THR A 224 -8.80 4.26 27.84
C THR A 224 -8.78 5.47 28.79
N PHE A 225 -8.14 5.36 29.96
CA PHE A 225 -8.14 6.43 30.97
C PHE A 225 -6.73 6.67 31.47
N VAL A 226 -6.35 7.94 31.49
CA VAL A 226 -5.17 8.41 32.21
C VAL A 226 -5.64 8.82 33.59
N THR A 227 -5.19 8.13 34.64
CA THR A 227 -5.37 8.60 36.01
C THR A 227 -4.07 9.29 36.43
N GLY A 228 -4.20 10.55 36.86
CA GLY A 228 -3.14 11.33 37.48
C GLY A 228 -3.57 11.72 38.88
#